data_AF-A0A1I3G093-F1
#
_entry.id   AF-A0A1I3G093-F1
#
_cell.length_a   1.000
_cell.length_b   1.000
_cell.length_c   1.000
_cell.angle_alpha   90.00
_cell.angle_beta   90.00
_cell.angle_gamma   90.00
#
_symmetry.space_group_name_H-M   'P 1'
#
loop_
_entity.id
_entity.type
_entity.pdbx_description
1 polymer ?
#
loop_
_entity_poly.entity_id
_entity_poly.type
_entity_poly.pdbx_seq_one_letter_code
_entity_poly.pdbx_strand_id
1 'polypeptide(L)'
;MAAACDEQKEEQTFLPSHRPQPHSIREAILSKICYPSQPARRLSHRLQHCLSCLLCVLLPLGSANLLAKTEPLKPAAAEAPSAFTSRQAALSALPPLMLWVGERPDDVRTWIDGSARQGKGAADNPAPSIQDQRMGVAVLDTTVLLRDGSASVRRRQQSLKLPPAWYAQNRLQQKAPVVTIVHIEMARGVQKPALNERQKRAIVNAVVAAATRSPSQVVQLDFEVMHSQKPFLADVITRSRDALPANVALSVTALASWCVGDAWLADLPVDEVVPTAFHMDGEAKRIREVLDHDGRFPRPECQPSMGLSLDEQPWPSKLRSQRLYLFNRNVWSATPMASWSVRLGAIFP
;
A
#
# COMPACT_ATOMS: atom_id res chain seq x y z
N MET A 1 -59.29 -54.52 -52.86
CA MET A 1 -60.50 -53.78 -52.43
C MET A 1 -60.05 -52.44 -51.88
N ALA A 2 -60.66 -51.35 -52.38
CA ALA A 2 -60.45 -49.94 -52.04
C ALA A 2 -60.57 -49.67 -50.51
N ALA A 3 -60.16 -48.55 -49.90
CA ALA A 3 -60.00 -47.15 -50.30
C ALA A 3 -59.08 -46.47 -49.24
N ALA A 4 -58.14 -45.55 -49.56
CA ALA A 4 -58.26 -44.10 -49.74
C ALA A 4 -57.98 -43.23 -48.47
N CYS A 5 -57.32 -42.09 -48.74
CA CYS A 5 -57.19 -40.81 -48.00
C CYS A 5 -55.96 -40.55 -47.10
N ASP A 6 -54.96 -39.91 -47.74
CA ASP A 6 -54.27 -38.64 -47.42
C ASP A 6 -54.36 -38.04 -46.00
N GLU A 7 -53.18 -37.69 -45.43
CA GLU A 7 -52.79 -36.29 -45.19
C GLU A 7 -51.26 -36.18 -44.87
N GLN A 8 -50.53 -35.51 -45.76
CA GLN A 8 -49.25 -34.82 -45.48
C GLN A 8 -49.55 -33.52 -44.69
N LYS A 9 -48.67 -32.72 -44.07
CA LYS A 9 -47.21 -32.53 -43.97
C LYS A 9 -47.07 -31.41 -42.93
N GLU A 10 -46.06 -31.41 -42.06
CA GLU A 10 -45.30 -30.18 -41.84
C GLU A 10 -43.88 -30.48 -41.36
N GLU A 11 -42.97 -29.79 -42.01
CA GLU A 11 -41.54 -30.01 -42.12
C GLU A 11 -40.87 -28.89 -41.32
N GLN A 12 -40.22 -29.21 -40.19
CA GLN A 12 -39.38 -28.24 -39.49
C GLN A 12 -37.91 -28.60 -39.63
N THR A 13 -37.28 -27.82 -40.48
CA THR A 13 -35.88 -27.75 -40.85
C THR A 13 -35.04 -27.29 -39.66
N PHE A 14 -34.08 -28.11 -39.22
CA PHE A 14 -33.04 -27.72 -38.26
C PHE A 14 -31.78 -27.27 -39.01
N LEU A 15 -31.42 -25.99 -38.85
CA LEU A 15 -30.17 -25.36 -39.31
C LEU A 15 -29.21 -25.12 -38.12
N PRO A 16 -27.92 -24.79 -38.35
CA PRO A 16 -26.81 -25.32 -37.57
C PRO A 16 -26.25 -24.40 -36.46
N SER A 17 -25.64 -25.05 -35.46
CA SER A 17 -24.44 -24.68 -34.68
C SER A 17 -23.97 -23.22 -34.71
N HIS A 18 -24.31 -22.47 -33.66
CA HIS A 18 -23.66 -21.21 -33.30
C HIS A 18 -22.53 -21.44 -32.29
N ARG A 19 -21.31 -21.02 -32.66
CA ARG A 19 -20.16 -20.85 -31.74
C ARG A 19 -20.47 -19.75 -30.70
N PRO A 20 -20.07 -19.90 -29.43
CA PRO A 20 -20.13 -18.80 -28.48
C PRO A 20 -18.95 -17.85 -28.67
N GLN A 21 -19.24 -16.56 -28.86
CA GLN A 21 -18.27 -15.48 -28.72
C GLN A 21 -18.15 -15.03 -27.25
N PRO A 22 -16.98 -14.55 -26.81
CA PRO A 22 -16.77 -14.07 -25.45
C PRO A 22 -17.30 -12.64 -25.26
N HIS A 23 -18.29 -12.48 -24.38
CA HIS A 23 -18.71 -11.16 -23.90
C HIS A 23 -17.70 -10.61 -22.88
N SER A 24 -16.84 -9.70 -23.34
CA SER A 24 -16.05 -8.81 -22.49
C SER A 24 -16.95 -7.72 -21.90
N ILE A 25 -17.28 -7.81 -20.61
CA ILE A 25 -17.90 -6.72 -19.85
C ILE A 25 -16.80 -5.67 -19.56
N ARG A 26 -16.67 -4.72 -20.48
CA ARG A 26 -16.07 -3.39 -20.27
C ARG A 26 -17.23 -2.40 -20.22
N GLU A 27 -17.07 -1.34 -19.42
CA GLU A 27 -18.01 -0.24 -19.14
C GLU A 27 -18.88 -0.39 -17.88
N ALA A 28 -18.22 -0.38 -16.73
CA ALA A 28 -18.71 0.36 -15.57
C ALA A 28 -17.51 1.11 -14.96
N ILE A 29 -17.70 2.37 -14.56
CA ILE A 29 -16.68 3.34 -14.14
C ILE A 29 -16.00 4.08 -15.31
N LEU A 30 -16.79 4.81 -16.10
CA LEU A 30 -16.40 6.13 -16.61
C LEU A 30 -17.69 6.88 -17.01
N SER A 31 -18.35 7.51 -16.03
CA SER A 31 -19.25 8.63 -16.37
C SER A 31 -19.33 9.67 -15.24
N LYS A 32 -18.96 10.89 -15.62
CA LYS A 32 -19.51 12.18 -15.19
C LYS A 32 -19.21 12.68 -13.77
N ILE A 33 -18.08 13.36 -13.64
CA ILE A 33 -18.03 14.63 -12.88
C ILE A 33 -17.65 15.73 -13.88
N CYS A 34 -18.63 16.54 -14.25
CA CYS A 34 -18.41 17.83 -14.90
C CYS A 34 -17.79 18.78 -13.86
N TYR A 35 -16.57 19.25 -14.12
CA TYR A 35 -16.04 20.44 -13.45
C TYR A 35 -16.27 21.66 -14.35
N PRO A 36 -16.87 22.75 -13.83
CA PRO A 36 -16.93 24.00 -14.57
C PRO A 36 -15.53 24.60 -14.69
N SER A 37 -15.16 24.92 -15.92
CA SER A 37 -13.98 25.69 -16.30
C SER A 37 -14.09 27.12 -15.78
N GLN A 38 -13.14 27.55 -14.95
CA GLN A 38 -12.93 28.98 -14.68
C GLN A 38 -12.00 29.58 -15.74
N PRO A 39 -12.28 30.81 -16.21
CA PRO A 39 -11.59 31.40 -17.35
C PRO A 39 -10.21 31.97 -16.98
N ALA A 40 -9.30 31.82 -17.93
CA ALA A 40 -7.99 32.45 -17.96
C ALA A 40 -8.12 33.99 -17.89
N ARG A 41 -7.45 34.62 -16.92
CA ARG A 41 -7.14 36.05 -16.96
C ARG A 41 -5.74 36.25 -17.55
N ARG A 42 -5.72 36.86 -18.72
CA ARG A 42 -4.52 37.38 -19.38
C ARG A 42 -4.18 38.77 -18.86
N LEU A 43 -2.87 38.99 -18.68
CA LEU A 43 -2.08 40.20 -18.92
C LEU A 43 -2.41 41.50 -18.14
N SER A 44 -1.41 41.98 -17.40
CA SER A 44 -0.95 43.36 -17.54
C SER A 44 0.57 43.45 -17.39
N HIS A 45 1.17 44.18 -18.34
CA HIS A 45 2.57 44.59 -18.46
C HIS A 45 2.82 45.88 -17.65
N ARG A 46 4.11 46.22 -17.44
CA ARG A 46 4.74 47.45 -16.86
C ARG A 46 5.05 47.32 -15.36
N LEU A 47 6.22 47.66 -14.81
CA LEU A 47 7.39 48.50 -15.15
C LEU A 47 8.69 47.70 -14.84
N GLN A 48 9.79 47.68 -15.59
CA GLN A 48 10.80 48.69 -16.00
C GLN A 48 11.68 49.34 -14.88
N HIS A 49 12.92 48.83 -14.82
CA HIS A 49 14.23 49.47 -14.57
C HIS A 49 14.76 49.83 -13.16
N CYS A 50 16.10 49.78 -13.12
CA CYS A 50 17.09 50.25 -12.11
C CYS A 50 17.55 49.17 -11.10
N LEU A 51 18.83 48.88 -10.87
CA LEU A 51 20.09 49.50 -11.31
C LEU A 51 21.22 48.46 -11.07
N SER A 52 22.15 48.33 -12.02
CA SER A 52 23.45 47.67 -11.83
C SER A 52 24.51 48.71 -11.46
N CYS A 53 25.64 48.20 -10.92
CA CYS A 53 27.00 48.77 -10.87
C CYS A 53 27.44 49.48 -9.58
N LEU A 54 28.43 48.90 -8.92
CA LEU A 54 29.73 49.53 -8.61
C LEU A 54 30.73 48.41 -8.19
N LEU A 55 31.62 47.99 -9.10
CA LEU A 55 33.09 48.26 -9.13
C LEU A 55 33.82 47.92 -7.81
N CYS A 56 34.65 46.87 -7.76
CA CYS A 56 36.10 46.85 -8.09
C CYS A 56 36.91 47.94 -7.38
N VAL A 57 37.92 47.58 -6.56
CA VAL A 57 39.38 47.68 -6.80
C VAL A 57 40.15 47.07 -5.59
N LEU A 58 41.25 46.34 -5.88
CA LEU A 58 42.56 46.27 -5.16
C LEU A 58 43.06 44.85 -4.76
N LEU A 59 44.05 44.38 -5.54
CA LEU A 59 45.10 43.38 -5.23
C LEU A 59 46.33 44.10 -4.60
N PRO A 60 47.48 43.47 -4.21
CA PRO A 60 47.83 42.06 -3.92
C PRO A 60 48.73 41.88 -2.64
N LEU A 61 49.31 40.68 -2.46
CA LEU A 61 50.57 40.29 -1.76
C LEU A 61 50.47 39.49 -0.45
N GLY A 62 50.79 38.19 -0.56
CA GLY A 62 51.88 37.55 0.19
C GLY A 62 51.65 37.12 1.63
N SER A 63 51.62 35.79 1.86
CA SER A 63 52.24 35.03 2.97
C SER A 63 51.72 33.58 2.89
N ALA A 64 52.52 32.62 2.42
CA ALA A 64 53.47 31.82 3.20
C ALA A 64 52.81 30.97 4.32
N ASN A 65 52.79 29.66 4.08
CA ASN A 65 52.82 28.56 5.05
C ASN A 65 51.76 28.54 6.18
N LEU A 66 50.71 27.75 5.97
CA LEU A 66 50.09 26.99 7.06
C LEU A 66 49.86 25.55 6.59
N LEU A 67 50.80 24.71 7.02
CA LEU A 67 50.77 23.26 6.93
C LEU A 67 49.60 22.76 7.80
N ALA A 68 48.42 22.62 7.21
CA ALA A 68 47.27 22.04 7.89
C ALA A 68 47.51 20.53 8.04
N LYS A 69 47.81 20.11 9.27
CA LYS A 69 47.80 18.72 9.72
C LYS A 69 46.41 18.13 9.43
N THR A 70 46.32 17.25 8.45
CA THR A 70 45.13 16.44 8.18
C THR A 70 45.02 15.41 9.29
N GLU A 71 44.26 15.72 10.34
CA GLU A 71 43.78 14.68 11.26
C GLU A 71 42.72 13.84 10.55
N PRO A 72 42.76 12.50 10.67
CA PRO A 72 41.75 11.64 10.07
C PRO A 72 40.41 11.87 10.77
N LEU A 73 39.43 12.34 9.99
CA LEU A 73 38.05 12.52 10.42
C LEU A 73 37.51 11.19 10.96
N LYS A 74 37.26 11.15 12.27
CA LYS A 74 36.54 10.10 13.00
C LYS A 74 35.18 9.84 12.32
N PRO A 75 34.88 8.62 11.85
CA PRO A 75 33.54 8.29 11.38
C PRO A 75 32.68 7.87 12.57
N ALA A 76 31.65 8.64 12.89
CA ALA A 76 30.40 8.17 13.49
C ALA A 76 29.51 9.38 13.78
N ALA A 77 28.66 9.75 12.82
CA ALA A 77 27.34 10.21 13.23
C ALA A 77 26.70 9.01 13.93
N ALA A 78 26.58 9.08 15.26
CA ALA A 78 25.91 8.05 16.03
C ALA A 78 24.50 7.88 15.46
N GLU A 79 24.29 6.78 14.76
CA GLU A 79 22.99 6.39 14.24
C GLU A 79 22.03 6.35 15.43
N ALA A 80 20.94 7.12 15.38
CA ALA A 80 19.98 7.16 16.47
C ALA A 80 19.56 5.71 16.79
N PRO A 81 19.54 5.32 18.07
CA PRO A 81 19.28 3.93 18.43
C PRO A 81 17.95 3.48 17.86
N SER A 82 17.98 2.33 17.19
CA SER A 82 16.81 1.70 16.60
C SER A 82 15.68 1.53 17.63
N ALA A 83 14.44 1.80 17.21
CA ALA A 83 13.27 1.63 18.07
C ALA A 83 13.04 0.16 18.48
N PHE A 84 13.34 -0.79 17.58
CA PHE A 84 13.23 -2.22 17.80
C PHE A 84 14.56 -2.93 17.52
N THR A 85 14.84 -3.99 18.28
CA THR A 85 16.10 -4.74 18.18
C THR A 85 16.12 -5.74 17.03
N SER A 86 14.96 -6.08 16.45
CA SER A 86 14.84 -7.03 15.34
C SER A 86 13.58 -6.78 14.49
N ARG A 87 13.55 -7.36 13.29
CA ARG A 87 12.39 -7.36 12.37
C ARG A 87 11.16 -7.99 13.01
N GLN A 88 11.37 -9.10 13.72
CA GLN A 88 10.30 -9.80 14.42
C GLN A 88 9.71 -8.93 15.55
N ALA A 89 10.56 -8.21 16.30
CA ALA A 89 10.09 -7.31 17.33
C ALA A 89 9.28 -6.13 16.75
N ALA A 90 9.71 -5.58 15.62
CA ALA A 90 8.98 -4.53 14.90
C ALA A 90 7.58 -5.03 14.45
N LEU A 91 7.50 -6.20 13.81
CA LEU A 91 6.22 -6.79 13.37
C LEU A 91 5.30 -7.17 14.53
N SER A 92 5.85 -7.77 15.60
CA SER A 92 5.06 -8.18 16.77
C SER A 92 4.52 -7.00 17.57
N ALA A 93 5.11 -5.81 17.43
CA ALA A 93 4.61 -4.57 18.03
C ALA A 93 3.43 -3.95 17.25
N LEU A 94 3.17 -4.38 16.01
CA LEU A 94 2.01 -3.90 15.27
C LEU A 94 0.71 -4.44 15.88
N PRO A 95 -0.34 -3.61 15.97
CA PRO A 95 -1.62 -4.03 16.47
C PRO A 95 -2.30 -5.06 15.54
N PRO A 96 -3.26 -5.84 16.06
CA PRO A 96 -3.97 -6.86 15.27
C PRO A 96 -4.86 -6.27 14.16
N LEU A 97 -5.20 -4.98 14.23
CA LEU A 97 -5.97 -4.31 13.20
C LEU A 97 -5.19 -3.12 12.63
N MET A 98 -5.07 -3.06 11.31
CA MET A 98 -4.38 -2.01 10.58
C MET A 98 -5.36 -1.38 9.58
N LEU A 99 -5.51 -0.06 9.64
CA LEU A 99 -6.31 0.70 8.66
C LEU A 99 -5.41 1.00 7.44
N TRP A 100 -5.80 0.54 6.26
CA TRP A 100 -5.08 0.81 5.01
C TRP A 100 -5.57 2.13 4.41
N VAL A 101 -4.66 3.09 4.19
CA VAL A 101 -4.99 4.48 3.82
C VAL A 101 -4.27 4.90 2.54
N GLY A 102 -5.02 4.97 1.44
CA GLY A 102 -4.52 5.39 0.11
C GLY A 102 -4.35 6.90 -0.07
N GLU A 103 -4.09 7.36 -1.31
CA GLU A 103 -3.82 8.76 -1.71
C GLU A 103 -5.07 9.66 -1.61
N ARG A 104 -5.57 9.94 -0.40
CA ARG A 104 -6.76 10.78 -0.16
C ARG A 104 -6.60 11.59 1.14
N PRO A 105 -7.21 12.77 1.27
CA PRO A 105 -7.25 13.45 2.55
C PRO A 105 -8.08 12.61 3.53
N ASP A 106 -7.54 12.30 4.69
CA ASP A 106 -8.24 11.42 5.65
C ASP A 106 -7.98 11.80 7.11
N ASP A 107 -8.89 11.34 7.97
CA ASP A 107 -8.85 11.49 9.41
C ASP A 107 -9.27 10.18 10.07
N VAL A 108 -8.27 9.44 10.56
CA VAL A 108 -8.45 8.11 11.16
C VAL A 108 -8.58 8.16 12.69
N ARG A 109 -8.52 9.35 13.29
CA ARG A 109 -8.53 9.51 14.76
C ARG A 109 -9.78 8.92 15.39
N THR A 110 -10.94 9.09 14.75
CA THR A 110 -12.22 8.56 15.25
C THR A 110 -12.26 7.04 15.35
N TRP A 111 -11.50 6.33 14.52
CA TRP A 111 -11.35 4.87 14.61
C TRP A 111 -10.35 4.47 15.69
N ILE A 112 -9.25 5.21 15.80
CA ILE A 112 -8.12 4.82 16.66
C ILE A 112 -8.37 5.21 18.12
N ASP A 113 -8.85 6.42 18.39
CA ASP A 113 -9.01 6.95 19.76
C ASP A 113 -10.00 6.09 20.58
N GLY A 114 -10.99 5.47 19.92
CA GLY A 114 -11.94 4.54 20.54
C GLY A 114 -11.45 3.09 20.68
N SER A 115 -10.23 2.78 20.25
CA SER A 115 -9.74 1.40 20.12
C SER A 115 -8.78 0.94 21.22
N ALA A 116 -8.34 1.84 22.11
CA ALA A 116 -7.35 1.50 23.13
C ALA A 116 -7.89 0.48 24.14
N ARG A 117 -6.99 -0.39 24.65
CA ARG A 117 -7.33 -1.27 25.78
C ARG A 117 -7.59 -0.41 27.02
N GLN A 118 -8.75 -0.57 27.65
CA GLN A 118 -8.97 -0.02 28.99
C GLN A 118 -8.09 -0.81 29.97
N GLY A 119 -6.99 -0.21 30.43
CA GLY A 119 -6.19 -0.77 31.51
C GLY A 119 -7.00 -0.78 32.81
N LYS A 120 -6.89 -1.87 33.59
CA LYS A 120 -7.34 -1.91 34.99
C LYS A 120 -6.48 -0.90 35.78
N GLY A 121 -7.00 0.31 35.98
CA GLY A 121 -6.29 1.40 36.67
C GLY A 121 -6.37 2.78 36.00
N ALA A 122 -7.19 2.96 34.96
CA ALA A 122 -7.31 4.21 34.19
C ALA A 122 -7.84 5.46 34.94
N ALA A 123 -7.95 5.43 36.27
CA ALA A 123 -8.41 6.58 37.05
C ALA A 123 -7.41 7.75 37.02
N ASP A 124 -6.11 7.48 36.82
CA ASP A 124 -5.05 8.49 36.99
C ASP A 124 -4.27 8.84 35.71
N ASN A 125 -4.64 8.31 34.54
CA ASN A 125 -3.97 8.62 33.27
C ASN A 125 -4.97 8.68 32.09
N PRO A 126 -5.29 9.88 31.54
CA PRO A 126 -6.41 10.03 30.62
C PRO A 126 -6.13 9.63 29.16
N ALA A 127 -4.87 9.37 28.79
CA ALA A 127 -4.50 9.00 27.42
C ALA A 127 -3.86 7.60 27.36
N PRO A 128 -4.38 6.67 26.54
CA PRO A 128 -3.79 5.35 26.37
C PRO A 128 -2.39 5.42 25.76
N SER A 129 -1.48 4.56 26.24
CA SER A 129 -0.12 4.45 25.68
C SER A 129 -0.19 4.03 24.20
N ILE A 130 0.82 4.41 23.41
CA ILE A 130 0.98 3.93 22.02
C ILE A 130 0.94 2.40 21.96
N GLN A 131 1.44 1.72 23.01
CA GLN A 131 1.47 0.25 23.09
C GLN A 131 0.11 -0.38 23.43
N ASP A 132 -0.84 0.39 23.96
CA ASP A 132 -2.18 -0.10 24.32
C ASP A 132 -3.17 -0.02 23.15
N GLN A 133 -2.74 0.55 22.03
CA GLN A 133 -3.56 0.73 20.83
C GLN A 133 -3.86 -0.63 20.19
N ARG A 134 -5.14 -0.90 19.92
CA ARG A 134 -5.57 -2.09 19.18
C ARG A 134 -5.66 -1.88 17.68
N MET A 135 -5.50 -0.64 17.23
CA MET A 135 -5.51 -0.25 15.83
C MET A 135 -4.27 0.54 15.44
N GLY A 136 -3.75 0.27 14.25
CA GLY A 136 -2.65 0.97 13.62
C GLY A 136 -3.03 1.43 12.22
N VAL A 137 -2.08 2.04 11.51
CA VAL A 137 -2.32 2.61 10.18
C VAL A 137 -1.24 2.13 9.21
N ALA A 138 -1.64 1.53 8.10
CA ALA A 138 -0.78 1.33 6.95
C ALA A 138 -1.09 2.45 5.93
N VAL A 139 -0.16 3.37 5.72
CA VAL A 139 -0.40 4.59 4.93
C VAL A 139 0.43 4.60 3.67
N LEU A 140 -0.22 4.91 2.53
CA LEU A 140 0.49 5.22 1.29
C LEU A 140 1.45 6.38 1.52
N ASP A 141 2.73 6.08 1.43
CA ASP A 141 3.84 6.99 1.65
C ASP A 141 4.44 7.44 0.31
N THR A 142 4.58 6.50 -0.63
CA THR A 142 5.21 6.73 -1.93
C THR A 142 4.52 5.91 -3.02
N THR A 143 4.30 6.52 -4.19
CA THR A 143 3.90 5.83 -5.42
C THR A 143 5.07 5.80 -6.40
N VAL A 144 5.35 4.65 -6.99
CA VAL A 144 6.29 4.49 -8.10
C VAL A 144 5.51 4.09 -9.35
N LEU A 145 5.44 4.98 -10.33
CA LEU A 145 4.84 4.68 -11.64
C LEU A 145 5.92 4.18 -12.60
N LEU A 146 5.76 2.95 -13.08
CA LEU A 146 6.61 2.33 -14.09
C LEU A 146 6.01 2.56 -15.48
N ARG A 147 6.79 3.15 -16.37
CA ARG A 147 6.36 3.49 -17.72
C ARG A 147 7.51 3.43 -18.70
N ASP A 148 7.31 2.77 -19.84
CA ASP A 148 8.34 2.57 -20.86
C ASP A 148 9.64 2.04 -20.18
N GLY A 149 10.80 2.61 -20.49
CA GLY A 149 12.06 2.29 -19.80
C GLY A 149 12.33 3.04 -18.49
N SER A 150 11.35 3.78 -17.95
CA SER A 150 11.51 4.75 -16.87
C SER A 150 10.64 4.48 -15.64
N ALA A 151 10.96 5.12 -14.53
CA ALA A 151 10.15 5.14 -13.32
C ALA A 151 10.05 6.57 -12.79
N SER A 152 8.86 6.99 -12.38
CA SER A 152 8.65 8.25 -11.66
C SER A 152 8.18 7.97 -10.24
N VAL A 153 8.80 8.63 -9.27
CA VAL A 153 8.51 8.44 -7.85
C VAL A 153 7.80 9.68 -7.31
N ARG A 154 6.68 9.50 -6.63
CA ARG A 154 5.89 10.59 -6.03
C ARG A 154 5.59 10.29 -4.58
N ARG A 155 5.87 11.24 -3.69
CA ARG A 155 5.44 11.23 -2.29
C ARG A 155 3.94 11.41 -2.21
N ARG A 156 3.31 10.82 -1.19
CA ARG A 156 1.96 11.19 -0.77
C ARG A 156 1.84 12.72 -0.68
N GLN A 157 0.81 13.28 -1.31
CA GLN A 157 0.49 14.72 -1.29
C GLN A 157 -0.71 15.03 -0.41
N GLN A 158 -1.53 14.02 -0.12
CA GLN A 158 -2.75 14.20 0.67
C GLN A 158 -2.50 14.16 2.17
N SER A 159 -3.18 15.05 2.91
CA SER A 159 -3.07 15.13 4.38
C SER A 159 -3.65 13.89 5.07
N LEU A 160 -3.02 13.45 6.16
CA LEU A 160 -3.56 12.43 7.05
C LEU A 160 -3.53 12.92 8.49
N LYS A 161 -4.68 12.89 9.17
CA LYS A 161 -4.75 13.19 10.61
C LYS A 161 -4.65 11.89 11.40
N LEU A 162 -3.61 11.82 12.23
CA LEU A 162 -3.33 10.72 13.16
C LEU A 162 -3.57 11.19 14.61
N PRO A 163 -3.72 10.27 15.58
CA PRO A 163 -3.88 10.64 16.98
C PRO A 163 -2.79 11.62 17.45
N PRO A 164 -3.14 12.72 18.13
CA PRO A 164 -2.15 13.68 18.63
C PRO A 164 -1.10 13.03 19.54
N ALA A 165 -1.51 12.02 20.32
CA ALA A 165 -0.64 11.25 21.20
C ALA A 165 0.47 10.47 20.47
N TRP A 166 0.40 10.33 19.14
CA TRP A 166 1.44 9.69 18.34
C TRP A 166 2.53 10.66 17.90
N TYR A 167 2.38 11.96 18.19
CA TYR A 167 3.37 12.98 17.88
C TYR A 167 4.13 13.41 19.13
N ALA A 168 5.43 13.67 18.97
CA ALA A 168 6.25 14.41 19.91
C ALA A 168 7.07 15.42 19.11
N GLN A 169 7.06 16.69 19.55
CA GLN A 169 7.79 17.78 18.85
C GLN A 169 7.44 17.86 17.35
N ASN A 170 6.15 17.72 17.00
CA ASN A 170 5.65 17.72 15.63
C ASN A 170 6.20 16.62 14.71
N ARG A 171 6.73 15.52 15.28
CA ARG A 171 7.19 14.33 14.56
C ARG A 171 6.49 13.10 15.11
N LEU A 172 6.26 12.11 14.25
CA LEU A 172 5.76 10.82 14.71
C LEU A 172 6.77 10.20 15.68
N GLN A 173 6.26 9.79 16.84
CA GLN A 173 7.06 9.11 17.85
C GLN A 173 7.52 7.76 17.31
N GLN A 174 8.74 7.37 17.69
CA GLN A 174 9.21 6.01 17.45
C GLN A 174 8.22 5.01 18.08
N LYS A 175 8.03 3.87 17.42
CA LYS A 175 7.05 2.82 17.80
C LYS A 175 5.58 3.20 17.60
N ALA A 176 5.25 4.38 17.08
CA ALA A 176 3.89 4.63 16.62
C ALA A 176 3.49 3.54 15.59
N PRO A 177 2.28 2.95 15.67
CA PRO A 177 1.88 1.81 14.85
C PRO A 177 1.48 2.27 13.44
N VAL A 178 2.44 2.90 12.75
CA VAL A 178 2.30 3.41 11.39
C VAL A 178 3.27 2.66 10.48
N VAL A 179 2.74 1.96 9.49
CA VAL A 179 3.48 1.29 8.43
C VAL A 179 3.45 2.17 7.19
N THR A 180 4.61 2.45 6.60
CA THR A 180 4.69 3.19 5.33
C THR A 180 4.55 2.23 4.16
N ILE A 181 3.65 2.54 3.23
CA ILE A 181 3.42 1.75 2.01
C ILE A 181 4.10 2.40 0.81
N VAL A 182 4.81 1.60 0.02
CA VAL A 182 5.27 1.94 -1.32
C VAL A 182 4.39 1.22 -2.33
N HIS A 183 3.53 1.95 -3.03
CA HIS A 183 2.65 1.40 -4.05
C HIS A 183 3.28 1.52 -5.44
N ILE A 184 3.23 0.45 -6.22
CA ILE A 184 3.80 0.39 -7.57
C ILE A 184 2.67 0.35 -8.59
N GLU A 185 2.65 1.35 -9.48
CA GLU A 185 1.73 1.40 -10.61
C GLU A 185 2.45 1.06 -11.90
N MET A 186 1.79 0.33 -12.80
CA MET A 186 2.29 0.06 -14.14
C MET A 186 1.42 0.74 -15.19
N ALA A 187 2.06 1.54 -16.05
CA ALA A 187 1.40 2.07 -17.24
C ALA A 187 0.91 0.92 -18.13
N ARG A 188 -0.24 1.14 -18.78
CA ARG A 188 -0.92 0.16 -19.64
C ARG A 188 -0.84 0.57 -21.11
N GLY A 189 -1.19 -0.36 -22.01
CA GLY A 189 -1.28 -0.09 -23.45
C GLY A 189 0.08 0.04 -24.14
N VAL A 190 0.27 1.11 -24.91
CA VAL A 190 1.51 1.35 -25.68
C VAL A 190 2.70 1.68 -24.77
N GLN A 191 2.43 2.22 -23.58
CA GLN A 191 3.44 2.72 -22.65
C GLN A 191 3.84 1.71 -21.56
N LYS A 192 3.64 0.42 -21.83
CA LYS A 192 3.92 -0.66 -20.87
C LYS A 192 5.36 -0.57 -20.34
N PRO A 193 5.60 -0.89 -19.06
CA PRO A 193 6.95 -0.85 -18.50
C PRO A 193 7.84 -1.92 -19.12
N ALA A 194 9.12 -1.58 -19.29
CA ALA A 194 10.16 -2.49 -19.78
C ALA A 194 10.63 -3.50 -18.73
N LEU A 195 10.29 -3.30 -17.46
CA LEU A 195 10.70 -4.11 -16.31
C LEU A 195 12.24 -4.27 -16.23
N ASN A 196 12.95 -3.15 -16.42
CA ASN A 196 14.41 -3.11 -16.50
C ASN A 196 15.09 -2.75 -15.16
N GLU A 197 16.43 -2.80 -15.14
CA GLU A 197 17.24 -2.49 -13.95
C GLU A 197 17.01 -1.08 -13.39
N ARG A 198 16.72 -0.09 -14.24
CA ARG A 198 16.42 1.27 -13.80
C ARG A 198 15.13 1.30 -12.97
N GLN A 199 14.11 0.57 -13.40
CA GLN A 199 12.84 0.45 -12.69
C GLN A 199 12.99 -0.30 -11.38
N LYS A 200 13.71 -1.44 -11.37
CA LYS A 200 14.00 -2.17 -10.12
C LYS A 200 14.69 -1.27 -9.09
N ARG A 201 15.73 -0.54 -9.51
CA ARG A 201 16.47 0.37 -8.64
C ARG A 201 15.58 1.49 -8.08
N ALA A 202 14.68 2.04 -8.90
CA ALA A 202 13.74 3.06 -8.45
C ALA A 202 12.80 2.53 -7.34
N ILE A 203 12.33 1.27 -7.47
CA ILE A 203 11.50 0.64 -6.45
C ILE A 203 12.28 0.40 -5.16
N VAL A 204 13.47 -0.22 -5.25
CA VAL A 204 14.34 -0.47 -4.08
C VAL A 204 14.65 0.82 -3.33
N ASN A 205 15.02 1.88 -4.06
CA ASN A 205 15.30 3.19 -3.46
C ASN A 205 14.06 3.78 -2.78
N ALA A 206 12.87 3.61 -3.36
CA ALA A 206 11.62 4.07 -2.75
C ALA A 206 11.29 3.31 -1.46
N VAL A 207 11.51 1.98 -1.44
CA VAL A 207 11.33 1.12 -0.25
C VAL A 207 12.27 1.54 0.87
N VAL A 208 13.58 1.69 0.60
CA VAL A 208 14.57 2.13 1.60
C VAL A 208 14.21 3.52 2.11
N ALA A 209 13.85 4.46 1.24
CA ALA A 209 13.44 5.79 1.66
C ALA A 209 12.20 5.74 2.55
N ALA A 210 11.18 4.94 2.21
CA ALA A 210 9.96 4.79 3.01
C ALA A 210 10.26 4.21 4.40
N ALA A 211 11.13 3.21 4.48
CA ALA A 211 11.58 2.63 5.75
C ALA A 211 12.18 3.67 6.71
N THR A 212 12.98 4.64 6.22
CA THR A 212 13.55 5.70 7.09
C THR A 212 12.50 6.60 7.73
N ARG A 213 11.28 6.65 7.16
CA ARG A 213 10.16 7.45 7.67
C ARG A 213 9.16 6.63 8.47
N SER A 214 9.33 5.30 8.53
CA SER A 214 8.43 4.42 9.24
C SER A 214 8.76 4.39 10.74
N PRO A 215 7.91 4.96 11.61
CA PRO A 215 8.15 4.92 13.06
C PRO A 215 8.03 3.50 13.64
N SER A 216 7.32 2.60 12.95
CA SER A 216 7.19 1.20 13.35
C SER A 216 8.37 0.32 12.93
N GLN A 217 9.29 0.85 12.12
CA GLN A 217 10.34 0.06 11.46
C GLN A 217 9.78 -1.08 10.59
N VAL A 218 8.60 -0.86 10.01
CA VAL A 218 7.99 -1.75 9.02
C VAL A 218 7.68 -0.95 7.76
N VAL A 219 8.11 -1.46 6.61
CA VAL A 219 7.76 -0.91 5.29
C VAL A 219 7.00 -1.98 4.51
N GLN A 220 5.94 -1.56 3.82
CA GLN A 220 5.13 -2.45 3.01
C GLN A 220 5.31 -2.13 1.52
N LEU A 221 5.67 -3.13 0.72
CA LEU A 221 5.68 -3.03 -0.74
C LEU A 221 4.33 -3.51 -1.27
N ASP A 222 3.60 -2.64 -1.93
CA ASP A 222 2.32 -2.95 -2.56
C ASP A 222 2.49 -2.98 -4.08
N PHE A 223 2.60 -4.18 -4.65
CA PHE A 223 2.82 -4.36 -6.08
C PHE A 223 2.15 -5.61 -6.64
N GLU A 224 1.05 -5.39 -7.34
CA GLU A 224 0.34 -6.44 -8.06
C GLU A 224 1.00 -6.73 -9.41
N VAL A 225 1.36 -7.99 -9.64
CA VAL A 225 2.02 -8.43 -10.87
C VAL A 225 1.31 -9.62 -11.51
N MET A 226 1.40 -9.72 -12.84
CA MET A 226 0.97 -10.91 -13.57
C MET A 226 1.94 -12.07 -13.32
N HIS A 227 1.51 -13.30 -13.62
CA HIS A 227 2.36 -14.49 -13.47
C HIS A 227 3.73 -14.35 -14.17
N SER A 228 3.76 -13.83 -15.40
CA SER A 228 5.00 -13.59 -16.17
C SER A 228 5.93 -12.52 -15.56
N GLN A 229 5.42 -11.73 -14.63
CA GLN A 229 6.15 -10.63 -13.98
C GLN A 229 6.63 -10.99 -12.57
N LYS A 230 6.26 -12.17 -12.05
CA LYS A 230 6.74 -12.66 -10.75
C LYS A 230 8.27 -12.66 -10.62
N PRO A 231 9.09 -13.06 -11.63
CA PRO A 231 10.54 -12.98 -11.50
C PRO A 231 11.07 -11.55 -11.30
N PHE A 232 10.39 -10.55 -11.88
CA PHE A 232 10.75 -9.15 -11.66
C PHE A 232 10.46 -8.73 -10.21
N LEU A 233 9.29 -9.09 -9.68
CA LEU A 233 8.93 -8.79 -8.29
C LEU A 233 9.83 -9.53 -7.29
N ALA A 234 10.14 -10.80 -7.53
CA ALA A 234 11.06 -11.57 -6.69
C ALA A 234 12.46 -10.93 -6.58
N ASP A 235 13.01 -10.46 -7.70
CA ASP A 235 14.29 -9.74 -7.72
C ASP A 235 14.20 -8.40 -6.98
N VAL A 236 13.10 -7.66 -7.15
CA VAL A 236 12.86 -6.41 -6.40
C VAL A 236 12.76 -6.65 -4.90
N ILE A 237 12.06 -7.70 -4.46
CA ILE A 237 11.92 -8.06 -3.05
C ILE A 237 13.29 -8.41 -2.45
N THR A 238 14.06 -9.27 -3.14
CA THR A 238 15.39 -9.69 -2.68
C THR A 238 16.31 -8.48 -2.50
N ARG A 239 16.41 -7.63 -3.53
CA ARG A 239 17.24 -6.41 -3.46
C ARG A 239 16.75 -5.40 -2.43
N SER A 240 15.43 -5.30 -2.25
CA SER A 240 14.87 -4.43 -1.21
C SER A 240 15.25 -4.94 0.17
N ARG A 241 15.20 -6.26 0.38
CA ARG A 241 15.60 -6.85 1.65
C ARG A 241 17.09 -6.62 1.94
N ASP A 242 17.94 -6.82 0.94
CA ASP A 242 19.40 -6.60 1.04
C ASP A 242 19.75 -5.15 1.36
N ALA A 243 18.98 -4.19 0.84
CA ALA A 243 19.23 -2.76 1.02
C ALA A 243 18.63 -2.18 2.32
N LEU A 244 17.70 -2.88 2.96
CA LEU A 244 17.05 -2.42 4.19
C LEU A 244 17.87 -2.80 5.43
N PRO A 245 17.89 -1.96 6.48
CA PRO A 245 18.53 -2.30 7.76
C PRO A 245 18.00 -3.63 8.33
N ALA A 246 18.90 -4.37 9.01
CA ALA A 246 18.61 -5.73 9.49
C ALA A 246 17.48 -5.83 10.53
N ASN A 247 17.09 -4.71 11.13
CA ASN A 247 16.03 -4.56 12.12
C ASN A 247 14.71 -4.00 11.55
N VAL A 248 14.68 -3.60 10.28
CA VAL A 248 13.46 -3.10 9.62
C VAL A 248 12.75 -4.24 8.91
N ALA A 249 11.47 -4.47 9.20
CA ALA A 249 10.69 -5.52 8.55
C ALA A 249 10.17 -5.10 7.16
N LEU A 250 10.21 -6.04 6.21
CA LEU A 250 9.64 -5.90 4.87
C LEU A 250 8.35 -6.71 4.79
N SER A 251 7.22 -6.00 4.71
CA SER A 251 5.90 -6.54 4.42
C SER A 251 5.61 -6.42 2.92
N VAL A 252 4.85 -7.34 2.34
CA VAL A 252 4.39 -7.26 0.95
C VAL A 252 2.89 -7.52 0.87
N THR A 253 2.18 -6.80 0.00
CA THR A 253 0.84 -7.25 -0.41
C THR A 253 0.98 -8.41 -1.40
N ALA A 254 -0.01 -9.29 -1.38
CA ALA A 254 -0.11 -10.38 -2.34
C ALA A 254 -1.54 -10.48 -2.86
N LEU A 255 -1.70 -10.80 -4.15
CA LEU A 255 -3.02 -11.22 -4.63
C LEU A 255 -3.42 -12.51 -3.90
N ALA A 256 -4.66 -12.61 -3.43
CA ALA A 256 -5.15 -13.79 -2.73
C ALA A 256 -4.94 -15.10 -3.52
N SER A 257 -4.96 -15.03 -4.85
CA SER A 257 -4.71 -16.17 -5.74
C SER A 257 -3.28 -16.71 -5.63
N TRP A 258 -2.28 -15.89 -5.30
CA TRP A 258 -0.92 -16.34 -5.03
C TRP A 258 -0.86 -17.22 -3.77
N CYS A 259 -1.76 -16.97 -2.83
CA CYS A 259 -1.83 -17.70 -1.56
C CYS A 259 -2.69 -18.97 -1.62
N VAL A 260 -3.31 -19.26 -2.76
CA VAL A 260 -4.05 -20.52 -3.04
C VAL A 260 -3.36 -21.34 -4.13
N GLY A 261 -2.69 -20.67 -5.07
CA GLY A 261 -2.00 -21.26 -6.21
C GLY A 261 -0.60 -21.78 -5.88
N ASP A 262 0.40 -21.38 -6.67
CA ASP A 262 1.79 -21.81 -6.59
C ASP A 262 2.54 -21.21 -5.39
N ALA A 263 3.49 -21.98 -4.82
CA ALA A 263 4.23 -21.62 -3.60
C ALA A 263 5.39 -20.63 -3.84
N TRP A 264 5.28 -19.75 -4.84
CA TRP A 264 6.41 -18.93 -5.30
C TRP A 264 6.86 -17.85 -4.31
N LEU A 265 6.05 -17.55 -3.29
CA LEU A 265 6.38 -16.62 -2.21
C LEU A 265 7.22 -17.27 -1.09
N ALA A 266 7.21 -18.60 -0.98
CA ALA A 266 7.78 -19.33 0.16
C ALA A 266 9.29 -19.10 0.34
N ASP A 267 10.01 -18.91 -0.76
CA ASP A 267 11.47 -18.73 -0.76
C ASP A 267 11.91 -17.25 -0.80
N LEU A 268 10.95 -16.31 -0.79
CA LEU A 268 11.27 -14.89 -0.83
C LEU A 268 11.60 -14.35 0.56
N PRO A 269 12.58 -13.43 0.67
CA PRO A 269 13.03 -12.94 1.97
C PRO A 269 12.13 -11.80 2.49
N VAL A 270 10.85 -12.11 2.65
CA VAL A 270 9.80 -11.24 3.21
C VAL A 270 9.54 -11.59 4.66
N ASP A 271 9.22 -10.58 5.49
CA ASP A 271 8.92 -10.78 6.90
C ASP A 271 7.41 -10.93 7.15
N GLU A 272 6.58 -10.37 6.27
CA GLU A 272 5.12 -10.49 6.29
C GLU A 272 4.56 -10.52 4.87
N VAL A 273 3.60 -11.40 4.61
CA VAL A 273 2.76 -11.37 3.40
C VAL A 273 1.34 -11.01 3.81
N VAL A 274 0.74 -10.04 3.11
CA VAL A 274 -0.62 -9.56 3.34
C VAL A 274 -1.46 -9.88 2.09
N PRO A 275 -2.16 -11.02 2.05
CA PRO A 275 -3.02 -11.38 0.93
C PRO A 275 -4.25 -10.46 0.91
N THR A 276 -4.52 -9.80 -0.21
CA THR A 276 -5.70 -8.95 -0.41
C THR A 276 -6.90 -9.81 -0.81
N ALA A 277 -7.72 -10.19 0.18
CA ALA A 277 -8.89 -11.04 0.00
C ALA A 277 -10.14 -10.24 -0.43
N PHE A 278 -9.98 -9.32 -1.37
CA PHE A 278 -11.04 -8.47 -1.91
C PHE A 278 -10.70 -8.02 -3.34
N HIS A 279 -11.68 -7.56 -4.11
CA HIS A 279 -11.53 -7.16 -5.52
C HIS A 279 -10.87 -8.27 -6.38
N MET A 280 -11.17 -9.54 -6.06
CA MET A 280 -10.55 -10.74 -6.63
C MET A 280 -11.21 -11.21 -7.93
N ASP A 281 -11.46 -10.30 -8.88
CA ASP A 281 -12.15 -10.55 -10.16
C ASP A 281 -11.99 -11.99 -10.69
N GLY A 282 -13.07 -12.66 -11.10
CA GLY A 282 -13.03 -14.00 -11.68
C GLY A 282 -12.68 -15.17 -10.73
N GLU A 283 -11.93 -14.94 -9.65
CA GLU A 283 -11.52 -15.97 -8.68
C GLU A 283 -12.19 -15.83 -7.30
N ALA A 284 -12.99 -14.78 -7.11
CA ALA A 284 -13.62 -14.44 -5.83
C ALA A 284 -14.35 -15.62 -5.16
N LYS A 285 -15.11 -16.42 -5.94
CA LYS A 285 -15.85 -17.58 -5.41
C LYS A 285 -14.90 -18.65 -4.83
N ARG A 286 -13.84 -18.99 -5.56
CA ARG A 286 -12.87 -20.01 -5.13
C ARG A 286 -12.12 -19.56 -3.88
N ILE A 287 -11.66 -18.31 -3.84
CA ILE A 287 -10.99 -17.78 -2.65
C ILE A 287 -11.95 -17.75 -1.47
N ARG A 288 -13.20 -17.36 -1.71
CA ARG A 288 -14.24 -17.35 -0.68
C ARG A 288 -14.48 -18.73 -0.08
N GLU A 289 -14.60 -19.76 -0.90
CA GLU A 289 -14.78 -21.15 -0.46
C GLU A 289 -13.61 -21.61 0.43
N VAL A 290 -12.36 -21.29 0.05
CA VAL A 290 -11.17 -21.59 0.88
C VAL A 290 -11.26 -20.91 2.24
N LEU A 291 -11.56 -19.61 2.26
CA LEU A 291 -11.63 -18.84 3.50
C LEU A 291 -12.81 -19.22 4.39
N ASP A 292 -13.97 -19.55 3.81
CA ASP A 292 -15.14 -20.00 4.58
C ASP A 292 -14.93 -21.40 5.18
N HIS A 293 -14.16 -22.28 4.51
CA HIS A 293 -13.83 -23.61 5.02
C HIS A 293 -12.76 -23.59 6.12
N ASP A 294 -11.60 -23.00 5.84
CA ASP A 294 -10.41 -23.10 6.70
C ASP A 294 -10.19 -21.88 7.59
N GLY A 295 -10.78 -20.74 7.22
CA GLY A 295 -10.59 -19.47 7.90
C GLY A 295 -9.27 -18.77 7.60
N ARG A 296 -8.44 -19.35 6.74
CA ARG A 296 -7.08 -18.90 6.43
C ARG A 296 -6.66 -19.39 5.05
N PHE A 297 -5.61 -18.78 4.50
CA PHE A 297 -5.00 -19.27 3.27
C PHE A 297 -4.18 -20.56 3.51
N PRO A 298 -4.08 -21.46 2.51
CA PRO A 298 -3.34 -22.71 2.65
C PRO A 298 -1.82 -22.52 2.76
N ARG A 299 -1.26 -21.44 2.17
CA ARG A 299 0.17 -21.14 2.21
C ARG A 299 0.59 -20.59 3.58
N PRO A 300 1.56 -21.20 4.30
CA PRO A 300 1.97 -20.76 5.64
C PRO A 300 2.36 -19.30 5.72
N GLU A 301 3.10 -18.78 4.73
CA GLU A 301 3.52 -17.39 4.64
C GLU A 301 2.35 -16.40 4.54
N CYS A 302 1.19 -16.85 4.04
CA CYS A 302 -0.02 -16.05 3.87
C CYS A 302 -1.04 -16.17 5.03
N GLN A 303 -0.76 -16.97 6.06
CA GLN A 303 -1.69 -17.18 7.18
C GLN A 303 -1.68 -16.06 8.24
N PRO A 304 -0.52 -15.46 8.60
CA PRO A 304 -0.45 -14.52 9.72
C PRO A 304 -1.28 -13.25 9.51
N SER A 305 -1.38 -12.77 8.27
CA SER A 305 -1.99 -11.49 7.96
C SER A 305 -2.97 -11.60 6.80
N MET A 306 -3.97 -10.72 6.74
CA MET A 306 -4.98 -10.71 5.67
C MET A 306 -5.52 -9.31 5.42
N GLY A 307 -5.67 -8.93 4.16
CA GLY A 307 -6.37 -7.73 3.72
C GLY A 307 -7.85 -8.00 3.46
N LEU A 308 -8.75 -7.17 3.97
CA LEU A 308 -10.19 -7.23 3.74
C LEU A 308 -10.71 -5.86 3.31
N SER A 309 -11.72 -5.80 2.44
CA SER A 309 -12.40 -4.55 2.11
C SER A 309 -13.69 -4.40 2.91
N LEU A 310 -13.93 -3.22 3.48
CA LEU A 310 -15.22 -2.85 4.08
C LEU A 310 -16.36 -2.92 3.06
N ASP A 311 -16.07 -2.67 1.78
CA ASP A 311 -17.08 -2.62 0.72
C ASP A 311 -17.49 -4.02 0.22
N GLU A 312 -16.78 -5.08 0.61
CA GLU A 312 -17.00 -6.45 0.12
C GLU A 312 -17.49 -7.38 1.22
N GLN A 313 -18.74 -7.17 1.60
CA GLN A 313 -19.43 -7.96 2.62
C GLN A 313 -20.36 -9.03 2.03
N PRO A 314 -20.73 -10.06 2.83
CA PRO A 314 -20.24 -10.36 4.20
C PRO A 314 -18.78 -10.84 4.18
N TRP A 315 -18.04 -10.75 5.29
CA TRP A 315 -16.72 -11.39 5.42
C TRP A 315 -16.84 -12.87 5.79
N PRO A 316 -15.78 -13.68 5.61
CA PRO A 316 -15.79 -15.06 6.09
C PRO A 316 -16.07 -15.12 7.59
N SER A 317 -16.92 -16.07 8.00
CA SER A 317 -17.43 -16.12 9.38
C SER A 317 -16.39 -16.54 10.43
N LYS A 318 -15.28 -17.15 9.99
CA LYS A 318 -14.24 -17.72 10.85
C LYS A 318 -12.87 -17.29 10.36
N LEU A 319 -12.49 -16.04 10.52
CA LEU A 319 -11.15 -15.58 10.14
C LEU A 319 -10.11 -16.01 11.17
N ARG A 320 -8.99 -16.57 10.70
CA ARG A 320 -7.88 -17.09 11.51
C ARG A 320 -6.57 -16.47 11.08
N SER A 321 -6.50 -15.13 11.19
CA SER A 321 -5.28 -14.35 10.98
C SER A 321 -4.94 -13.56 12.23
N GLN A 322 -3.64 -13.40 12.50
CA GLN A 322 -3.13 -12.61 13.61
C GLN A 322 -3.31 -11.11 13.36
N ARG A 323 -3.26 -10.69 12.09
CA ARG A 323 -3.41 -9.30 11.66
C ARG A 323 -4.42 -9.16 10.54
N LEU A 324 -5.27 -8.16 10.64
CA LEU A 324 -6.16 -7.74 9.56
C LEU A 324 -5.79 -6.34 9.10
N TYR A 325 -5.66 -6.18 7.79
CA TYR A 325 -5.54 -4.90 7.11
C TYR A 325 -6.90 -4.58 6.49
N LEU A 326 -7.58 -3.58 7.03
CA LEU A 326 -8.87 -3.16 6.51
C LEU A 326 -8.67 -2.10 5.44
N PHE A 327 -9.24 -2.34 4.26
CA PHE A 327 -9.31 -1.41 3.16
C PHE A 327 -10.69 -0.74 3.13
N ASN A 328 -10.70 0.55 2.79
CA ASN A 328 -11.92 1.32 2.61
C ASN A 328 -11.84 2.10 1.29
N ARG A 329 -12.81 1.86 0.39
CA ARG A 329 -12.93 2.64 -0.84
C ARG A 329 -13.29 4.10 -0.56
N ASN A 330 -13.95 4.38 0.57
CA ASN A 330 -14.26 5.72 1.04
C ASN A 330 -13.20 6.22 2.03
N VAL A 331 -13.25 7.51 2.39
CA VAL A 331 -12.41 8.05 3.47
C VAL A 331 -12.87 7.49 4.83
N TRP A 332 -11.93 7.20 5.72
CA TRP A 332 -12.21 6.66 7.05
C TRP A 332 -13.05 7.62 7.89
N SER A 333 -12.83 8.93 7.74
CA SER A 333 -13.61 9.97 8.42
C SER A 333 -15.10 9.95 8.08
N ALA A 334 -15.49 9.38 6.93
CA ALA A 334 -16.89 9.25 6.51
C ALA A 334 -17.51 7.90 6.89
N THR A 335 -16.77 7.02 7.56
CA THR A 335 -17.20 5.66 7.87
C THR A 335 -17.20 5.45 9.40
N PRO A 336 -18.33 5.59 10.10
CA PRO A 336 -18.35 5.54 11.57
C PRO A 336 -18.01 4.16 12.13
N MET A 337 -17.09 4.05 13.09
CA MET A 337 -16.70 2.76 13.72
C MET A 337 -17.87 2.01 14.37
N ALA A 338 -18.88 2.71 14.88
CA ALA A 338 -20.02 2.12 15.58
C ALA A 338 -20.83 1.12 14.73
N SER A 339 -20.88 1.29 13.40
CA SER A 339 -21.54 0.33 12.51
C SER A 339 -20.71 -0.95 12.27
N TRP A 340 -19.47 -0.99 12.77
CA TRP A 340 -18.49 -2.05 12.55
C TRP A 340 -18.06 -2.78 13.81
N SER A 341 -18.24 -2.19 14.99
CA SER A 341 -17.77 -2.72 16.27
C SER A 341 -18.32 -4.12 16.58
N VAL A 342 -19.61 -4.38 16.32
CA VAL A 342 -20.24 -5.70 16.51
C VAL A 342 -19.61 -6.76 15.59
N ARG A 343 -19.21 -6.35 14.38
CA ARG A 343 -18.69 -7.25 13.34
C ARG A 343 -17.21 -7.55 13.54
N LEU A 344 -16.44 -6.54 13.95
CA LEU A 344 -15.04 -6.72 14.35
C LEU A 344 -14.93 -7.47 15.67
N GLY A 345 -15.85 -7.27 16.62
CA GLY A 345 -15.91 -8.03 17.88
C GLY A 345 -16.25 -9.50 17.70
N ALA A 346 -16.88 -9.90 16.58
CA ALA A 346 -17.04 -11.31 16.23
C ALA A 346 -15.75 -11.94 15.66
N ILE A 347 -14.82 -11.12 15.18
CA ILE A 347 -13.55 -11.53 14.55
C ILE A 347 -12.38 -11.40 15.54
N PHE A 348 -12.51 -10.54 16.55
CA PHE A 348 -11.53 -10.32 17.62
C PHE A 348 -12.17 -10.61 18.98
N PRO A 349 -11.67 -11.59 19.75
CA PRO A 349 -12.15 -11.86 21.11
C PRO A 349 -11.93 -10.67 22.06
#